data_AF-A0A229UH94-F1
#
_entry.id   AF-A0A229UH94-F1
#
_cell.length_a   1.000
_cell.length_b   1.000
_cell.length_c   1.000
_cell.angle_alpha   90.00
_cell.angle_beta   90.00
_cell.angle_gamma   90.00
#
_symmetry.space_group_name_H-M   'P 1'
#
loop_
_entity.id
_entity.type
_entity.pdbx_description
1 polymer ?
#
loop_
_entity_poly.entity_id
_entity_poly.type
_entity_poly.pdbx_seq_one_letter_code
_entity_poly.pdbx_strand_id
1 'polypeptide(L)'
;MKKSVVAIVGASLLLGASMGVYAGSNLQEIKAYLNDDIKVKVNGAATQLLDEQGNVVTPITYEGSTYLPARAIANSLNVAVDYDAASNTVLFGEKVEGTPVNSVQTFYQSIKDPNMTKYKNKDYIEVIKDTKNAGYNFSLTPNKKFQKLYLQAAAIGSDVEVKIEDSNGRLLKQETVTVDNGLKTIEANVAGLSEVTVFYKYEQNGSSGIFIPLSTSYYK
;
A
#
# COMPACT_ATOMS: atom_id res chain seq x y z
N MET A 1 49.44 -54.57 -28.69
CA MET A 1 49.04 -54.90 -27.30
C MET A 1 49.32 -53.69 -26.41
N LYS A 2 48.35 -53.25 -25.57
CA LYS A 2 48.51 -52.50 -24.29
C LYS A 2 49.24 -51.12 -24.32
N LYS A 3 48.90 -50.09 -23.54
CA LYS A 3 47.72 -49.75 -22.70
C LYS A 3 47.77 -48.24 -22.33
N SER A 4 46.60 -47.58 -22.36
CA SER A 4 46.07 -46.58 -21.39
C SER A 4 46.89 -45.41 -20.81
N VAL A 5 46.27 -44.21 -20.78
CA VAL A 5 45.97 -43.31 -19.60
C VAL A 5 45.24 -42.07 -20.19
N VAL A 6 43.92 -41.85 -19.99
CA VAL A 6 43.24 -41.16 -18.83
C VAL A 6 43.65 -39.67 -18.73
N ALA A 7 42.81 -38.64 -18.57
CA ALA A 7 41.36 -38.47 -18.32
C ALA A 7 40.79 -37.37 -19.28
N ILE A 8 39.64 -36.68 -19.12
CA ILE A 8 38.54 -36.64 -18.13
C ILE A 8 37.20 -36.23 -18.81
N VAL A 9 36.12 -36.04 -18.05
CA VAL A 9 34.79 -35.55 -18.51
C VAL A 9 34.67 -34.03 -18.37
N GLY A 10 34.08 -33.37 -19.38
CA GLY A 10 33.72 -31.94 -19.37
C GLY A 10 32.28 -31.71 -19.84
N ALA A 11 31.30 -32.22 -19.11
CA ALA A 11 29.89 -31.95 -19.37
C ALA A 11 29.38 -30.85 -18.43
N SER A 12 29.15 -29.65 -18.97
CA SER A 12 28.40 -28.60 -18.28
C SER A 12 27.49 -27.89 -19.28
N LEU A 13 26.17 -28.05 -19.08
CA LEU A 13 25.13 -27.34 -19.81
C LEU A 13 25.28 -25.83 -19.61
N LEU A 14 25.07 -25.06 -20.68
CA LEU A 14 24.53 -23.70 -20.61
C LEU A 14 23.33 -23.57 -21.57
N LEU A 15 22.38 -24.51 -21.44
CA LEU A 15 20.99 -24.26 -21.79
C LEU A 15 20.38 -23.46 -20.65
N GLY A 16 20.01 -22.20 -20.89
CA GLY A 16 19.54 -21.34 -19.80
C GLY A 16 19.72 -19.84 -20.02
N ALA A 17 19.80 -19.36 -21.26
CA ALA A 17 19.37 -17.99 -21.53
C ALA A 17 17.85 -17.94 -21.34
N SER A 18 17.41 -17.81 -20.08
CA SER A 18 16.06 -17.39 -19.76
C SER A 18 15.94 -15.93 -20.18
N MET A 19 15.79 -15.71 -21.49
CA MET A 19 15.24 -14.50 -22.05
C MET A 19 13.84 -14.37 -21.46
N GLY A 20 13.76 -13.66 -20.33
CA GLY A 20 12.48 -13.19 -19.83
C GLY A 20 11.84 -12.45 -20.99
N VAL A 21 10.67 -12.93 -21.42
CA VAL A 21 9.88 -12.27 -22.46
C VAL A 21 9.37 -10.98 -21.84
N TYR A 22 10.19 -9.94 -21.87
CA TYR A 22 9.71 -8.58 -21.82
C TYR A 22 8.71 -8.47 -22.97
N ALA A 23 7.44 -8.29 -22.63
CA ALA A 23 6.39 -8.06 -23.61
C ALA A 23 6.89 -6.96 -24.56
N GLY A 24 6.85 -7.24 -25.87
CA GLY A 24 7.60 -6.51 -26.90
C GLY A 24 7.33 -5.02 -26.84
N SER A 25 8.15 -4.31 -26.09
CA SER A 25 8.02 -2.89 -25.87
C SER A 25 8.61 -2.18 -27.08
N ASN A 26 7.80 -1.36 -27.74
CA ASN A 26 8.23 -0.55 -28.90
C ASN A 26 9.11 0.62 -28.41
N LEU A 27 10.19 0.30 -27.71
CA LEU A 27 11.15 1.27 -27.18
C LEU A 27 12.02 1.77 -28.33
N GLN A 28 11.90 3.06 -28.63
CA GLN A 28 12.85 3.76 -29.46
C GLN A 28 14.01 4.26 -28.59
N GLU A 29 15.24 3.88 -28.93
CA GLU A 29 16.43 4.46 -28.29
C GLU A 29 16.57 5.93 -28.69
N ILE A 30 16.83 6.79 -27.70
CA ILE A 30 17.08 8.23 -27.88
C ILE A 30 18.37 8.64 -27.17
N LYS A 31 19.00 9.72 -27.65
CA LYS A 31 20.13 10.36 -26.95
C LYS A 31 19.63 11.64 -26.28
N ALA A 32 19.75 11.71 -24.96
CA ALA A 32 19.29 12.82 -24.15
C ALA A 32 20.35 13.20 -23.10
N TYR A 33 20.20 14.38 -22.48
CA TYR A 33 21.10 14.87 -21.45
C TYR A 33 20.47 14.72 -20.07
N LEU A 34 21.20 14.18 -19.10
CA LEU A 34 20.90 14.42 -17.68
C LEU A 34 21.21 15.89 -17.38
N ASN A 35 20.30 16.58 -16.71
CA ASN A 35 20.36 18.04 -16.52
C ASN A 35 20.12 18.43 -15.06
N ASP A 36 21.21 18.50 -14.28
CA ASP A 36 21.21 18.92 -12.87
C ASP A 36 21.02 20.44 -12.66
N ASP A 37 21.09 21.27 -13.71
CA ASP A 37 20.81 22.71 -13.62
C ASP A 37 19.32 23.01 -13.42
N ILE A 38 18.44 22.04 -13.70
CA ILE A 38 16.98 22.18 -13.59
C ILE A 38 16.53 22.15 -12.13
N LYS A 39 16.15 23.33 -11.63
CA LYS A 39 15.66 23.54 -10.26
C LYS A 39 14.14 23.39 -10.22
N VAL A 40 13.65 22.27 -9.68
CA VAL A 40 12.21 22.06 -9.47
C VAL A 40 11.71 22.77 -8.22
N LYS A 41 10.53 23.36 -8.32
CA LYS A 41 9.76 23.86 -7.19
C LYS A 41 8.32 23.32 -7.22
N VAL A 42 7.88 22.70 -6.14
CA VAL A 42 6.49 22.26 -5.94
C VAL A 42 5.85 23.14 -4.88
N ASN A 43 4.67 23.70 -5.17
CA ASN A 43 3.98 24.67 -4.31
C ASN A 43 4.87 25.86 -3.86
N GLY A 44 5.79 26.29 -4.74
CA GLY A 44 6.74 27.38 -4.49
C GLY A 44 7.99 27.00 -3.68
N ALA A 45 7.99 25.88 -2.96
CA ALA A 45 9.14 25.36 -2.22
C ALA A 45 10.13 24.67 -3.16
N ALA A 46 11.43 24.76 -2.88
CA ALA A 46 12.45 23.99 -3.61
C ALA A 46 12.30 22.49 -3.32
N THR A 47 12.35 21.67 -4.37
CA THR A 47 12.01 20.24 -4.30
C THR A 47 13.14 19.41 -4.88
N GLN A 48 13.73 18.53 -4.05
CA GLN A 48 14.64 17.51 -4.53
C GLN A 48 13.83 16.35 -5.11
N LEU A 49 14.19 15.90 -6.31
CA LEU A 49 13.50 14.79 -6.97
C LEU A 49 14.08 13.47 -6.48
N LEU A 50 13.24 12.64 -5.87
CA LEU A 50 13.63 11.36 -5.27
C LEU A 50 12.84 10.19 -5.87
N ASP A 51 13.47 9.02 -6.00
CA ASP A 51 12.81 7.75 -6.31
C ASP A 51 12.10 7.14 -5.07
N GLU A 52 11.61 5.90 -5.16
CA GLU A 52 10.98 5.20 -4.03
C GLU A 52 11.98 4.80 -2.93
N GLN A 53 13.26 4.70 -3.27
CA GLN A 53 14.34 4.31 -2.39
C GLN A 53 15.00 5.53 -1.71
N GLY A 54 14.62 6.74 -2.10
CA GLY A 54 15.17 8.00 -1.59
C GLY A 54 16.44 8.47 -2.31
N ASN A 55 16.81 7.87 -3.44
CA ASN A 55 17.93 8.35 -4.25
C ASN A 55 17.51 9.56 -5.08
N VAL A 56 18.46 10.46 -5.35
CA VAL A 56 18.24 11.61 -6.23
C VAL A 56 18.07 11.16 -7.67
N VAL A 57 17.04 11.68 -8.35
CA VAL A 57 16.78 11.42 -9.77
C VAL A 57 16.88 12.70 -10.58
N THR A 58 17.90 12.79 -11.43
CA THR A 58 18.17 13.96 -12.27
C THR A 58 17.15 14.08 -13.42
N PRO A 59 16.59 15.29 -13.67
CA PRO A 59 15.81 15.59 -14.88
C PRO A 59 16.53 15.27 -16.18
N ILE A 60 15.76 14.99 -17.23
CA ILE A 60 16.30 14.79 -18.58
C ILE A 60 15.93 15.97 -19.49
N THR A 61 16.88 16.45 -20.28
CA THR A 61 16.62 17.35 -21.41
C THR A 61 16.77 16.60 -22.73
N TYR A 62 15.70 16.62 -23.53
CA TYR A 62 15.65 16.01 -24.85
C TYR A 62 14.97 16.98 -25.83
N GLU A 63 15.61 17.25 -26.97
CA GLU A 63 15.11 18.18 -28.01
C GLU A 63 14.62 19.54 -27.47
N GLY A 64 15.35 20.12 -26.49
CA GLY A 64 15.01 21.39 -25.83
C GLY A 64 13.86 21.30 -24.82
N SER A 65 13.21 20.15 -24.68
CA SER A 65 12.15 19.89 -23.72
C SER A 65 12.69 19.28 -22.42
N THR A 66 12.07 19.61 -21.30
CA THR A 66 12.40 19.06 -19.97
C THR A 66 11.46 17.91 -19.61
N TYR A 67 12.02 16.77 -19.24
CA TYR A 67 11.33 15.58 -18.76
C TYR A 67 11.65 15.39 -17.27
N LEU A 68 10.61 15.32 -16.45
CA LEU A 68 10.73 15.17 -15.00
C LEU A 68 10.30 13.75 -14.57
N PRO A 69 11.03 13.11 -13.63
CA PRO A 69 10.59 11.88 -12.97
C PRO A 69 9.20 12.05 -12.32
N ALA A 70 8.15 11.53 -12.97
CA ALA A 70 6.77 11.82 -12.59
C ALA A 70 6.44 11.37 -11.15
N ARG A 71 7.02 10.25 -10.70
CA ARG A 71 6.89 9.76 -9.32
C ARG A 71 7.48 10.72 -8.28
N ALA A 72 8.61 11.38 -8.57
CA ALA A 72 9.21 12.36 -7.67
C ALA A 72 8.33 13.62 -7.51
N ILE A 73 7.71 14.07 -8.60
CA ILE A 73 6.74 15.17 -8.59
C ILE A 73 5.49 14.79 -7.81
N ALA A 74 4.94 13.60 -8.08
CA ALA A 74 3.73 13.10 -7.42
C ALA A 74 3.94 12.87 -5.90
N ASN A 75 5.08 12.31 -5.50
CA ASN A 75 5.49 12.21 -4.09
C ASN A 75 5.47 13.58 -3.40
N SER A 76 5.95 14.61 -4.08
CA SER A 76 5.99 16.00 -3.57
C SER A 76 4.61 16.67 -3.52
N LEU A 77 3.61 16.11 -4.19
CA LEU A 77 2.21 16.52 -4.20
C LEU A 77 1.32 15.63 -3.31
N ASN A 78 1.89 14.63 -2.62
CA ASN A 78 1.14 13.57 -1.93
C ASN A 78 0.13 12.85 -2.85
N VAL A 79 0.56 12.53 -4.07
CA VAL A 79 -0.21 11.75 -5.04
C VAL A 79 0.47 10.38 -5.21
N ALA A 80 -0.24 9.31 -4.85
CA ALA A 80 0.20 7.94 -5.09
C ALA A 80 0.47 7.69 -6.58
N VAL A 81 1.51 6.91 -6.89
CA VAL A 81 1.85 6.51 -8.27
C VAL A 81 2.10 5.02 -8.35
N ASP A 82 1.30 4.35 -9.17
CA ASP A 82 1.45 2.92 -9.44
C ASP A 82 1.78 2.68 -10.93
N TYR A 83 2.42 1.56 -11.23
CA TYR A 83 2.69 1.12 -12.59
C TYR A 83 2.17 -0.31 -12.79
N ASP A 84 1.09 -0.43 -13.54
CA ASP A 84 0.57 -1.72 -13.96
C ASP A 84 1.30 -2.19 -15.22
N ALA A 85 2.24 -3.11 -15.04
CA ALA A 85 3.00 -3.73 -16.12
C ALA A 85 2.15 -4.66 -17.02
N ALA A 86 0.96 -5.10 -16.57
CA ALA A 86 0.08 -5.94 -17.39
C ALA A 86 -0.66 -5.13 -18.45
N SER A 87 -1.06 -3.89 -18.13
CA SER A 87 -1.67 -2.95 -19.09
C SER A 87 -0.70 -1.89 -19.66
N ASN A 88 0.53 -1.81 -19.15
CA ASN A 88 1.50 -0.72 -19.39
C ASN A 88 0.97 0.67 -18.99
N THR A 89 0.22 0.75 -17.88
CA THR A 89 -0.42 1.98 -17.41
C THR A 89 0.31 2.57 -16.20
N VAL A 90 0.58 3.88 -16.24
CA VAL A 90 0.95 4.65 -15.04
C VAL A 90 -0.33 5.26 -14.45
N LEU A 91 -0.64 4.92 -13.21
CA LEU A 91 -1.76 5.49 -12.47
C LEU A 91 -1.27 6.60 -11.53
N PHE A 92 -2.01 7.71 -11.46
CA PHE A 92 -1.82 8.78 -10.48
C PHE A 92 -3.07 8.92 -9.62
N GLY A 93 -2.89 8.90 -8.30
CA GLY A 93 -3.98 9.08 -7.34
C GLY A 93 -4.69 7.78 -6.97
N GLU A 94 -6.01 7.86 -6.82
CA GLU A 94 -6.85 6.82 -6.21
C GLU A 94 -7.11 5.64 -7.16
N LYS A 95 -6.92 4.41 -6.67
CA LYS A 95 -7.20 3.18 -7.42
C LYS A 95 -8.70 2.94 -7.59
N VAL A 96 -9.10 2.46 -8.78
CA VAL A 96 -10.48 2.03 -9.05
C VAL A 96 -10.82 0.80 -8.20
N GLU A 97 -9.91 -0.16 -8.13
CA GLU A 97 -10.02 -1.37 -7.31
C GLU A 97 -9.40 -1.17 -5.92
N GLY A 98 -10.05 -1.71 -4.88
CA GLY A 98 -9.56 -1.62 -3.51
C GLY A 98 -8.50 -2.69 -3.23
N THR A 99 -7.38 -2.30 -2.63
CA THR A 99 -6.35 -3.24 -2.14
C THR A 99 -6.63 -3.57 -0.66
N PRO A 100 -6.98 -4.83 -0.29
CA PRO A 100 -7.29 -5.20 1.09
C PRO A 100 -6.15 -4.88 2.06
N VAL A 101 -6.45 -4.36 3.26
CA VAL A 101 -5.39 -3.94 4.20
C VAL A 101 -4.51 -5.12 4.64
N ASN A 102 -5.05 -6.34 4.75
CA ASN A 102 -4.29 -7.56 5.05
C ASN A 102 -3.44 -8.10 3.89
N SER A 103 -3.57 -7.54 2.67
CA SER A 103 -2.65 -7.83 1.56
C SER A 103 -1.43 -6.89 1.55
N VAL A 104 -1.49 -5.78 2.31
CA VAL A 104 -0.41 -4.79 2.42
C VAL A 104 0.48 -5.03 3.64
N GLN A 105 -0.08 -5.57 4.73
CA GLN A 105 0.65 -5.80 5.98
C GLN A 105 0.10 -7.02 6.76
N THR A 106 0.93 -7.57 7.65
CA THR A 106 0.52 -8.62 8.61
C THR A 106 -0.01 -8.00 9.90
N PHE A 107 -1.12 -8.53 10.42
CA PHE A 107 -1.71 -8.11 11.69
C PHE A 107 -1.55 -9.19 12.77
N TYR A 108 -0.60 -9.01 13.69
CA TYR A 108 -0.32 -10.01 14.75
C TYR A 108 -1.49 -10.23 15.72
N GLN A 109 -2.33 -9.21 15.95
CA GLN A 109 -3.55 -9.30 16.77
C GLN A 109 -4.81 -9.72 15.98
N SER A 110 -4.67 -10.14 14.73
CA SER A 110 -5.81 -10.61 13.93
C SER A 110 -6.28 -12.01 14.34
N ILE A 111 -7.55 -12.29 14.07
CA ILE A 111 -8.17 -13.60 14.25
C ILE A 111 -8.51 -14.16 12.87
N LYS A 112 -8.16 -15.44 12.64
CA LYS A 112 -8.41 -16.18 11.39
C LYS A 112 -9.22 -17.46 11.57
N ASP A 113 -9.76 -17.70 12.78
CA ASP A 113 -10.66 -18.82 13.05
C ASP A 113 -12.04 -18.56 12.40
N PRO A 114 -12.52 -19.42 11.47
CA PRO A 114 -13.83 -19.28 10.81
C PRO A 114 -15.05 -19.22 11.73
N ASN A 115 -14.91 -19.56 13.02
CA ASN A 115 -15.97 -19.42 14.02
C ASN A 115 -16.00 -18.01 14.65
N MET A 116 -14.90 -17.26 14.54
CA MET A 116 -14.71 -15.93 15.14
C MET A 116 -14.69 -14.79 14.10
N THR A 117 -14.37 -15.09 12.83
CA THR A 117 -14.33 -14.17 11.68
C THR A 117 -15.69 -13.95 11.00
N LYS A 118 -16.77 -14.56 11.51
CA LYS A 118 -18.12 -14.42 10.94
C LYS A 118 -18.89 -13.24 11.49
N TYR A 119 -19.58 -12.52 10.61
CA TYR A 119 -20.53 -11.47 10.95
C TYR A 119 -21.72 -11.48 9.99
N LYS A 120 -22.95 -11.51 10.53
CA LYS A 120 -24.22 -11.65 9.77
C LYS A 120 -24.13 -12.71 8.64
N ASN A 121 -23.72 -13.92 9.01
CA ASN A 121 -23.54 -15.11 8.14
C ASN A 121 -22.47 -15.04 7.04
N LYS A 122 -21.75 -13.91 6.88
CA LYS A 122 -20.57 -13.82 6.02
C LYS A 122 -19.30 -14.08 6.84
N ASP A 123 -18.40 -14.91 6.31
CA ASP A 123 -17.04 -15.06 6.82
C ASP A 123 -16.15 -13.96 6.19
N TYR A 124 -15.32 -13.34 7.02
CA TYR A 124 -14.40 -12.28 6.63
C TYR A 124 -12.93 -12.71 6.63
N ILE A 125 -12.61 -14.00 6.87
CA ILE A 125 -11.27 -14.63 6.74
C ILE A 125 -10.23 -14.13 7.77
N GLU A 126 -10.13 -12.83 7.98
CA GLU A 126 -9.18 -12.18 8.88
C GLU A 126 -9.79 -10.88 9.43
N VAL A 127 -9.86 -10.79 10.76
CA VAL A 127 -10.51 -9.66 11.46
C VAL A 127 -9.68 -9.21 12.65
N ILE A 128 -9.78 -7.94 13.03
CA ILE A 128 -9.56 -7.53 14.42
C ILE A 128 -10.93 -7.58 15.11
N LYS A 129 -11.01 -8.34 16.20
CA LYS A 129 -12.20 -8.42 17.04
C LYS A 129 -11.77 -8.25 18.49
N ASP A 130 -12.11 -7.10 19.08
CA ASP A 130 -11.84 -6.83 20.49
C ASP A 130 -13.15 -6.67 21.25
N THR A 131 -13.31 -7.47 22.31
CA THR A 131 -14.43 -7.44 23.26
C THR A 131 -13.93 -7.38 24.72
N LYS A 132 -12.67 -6.99 24.92
CA LYS A 132 -11.95 -7.04 26.21
C LYS A 132 -11.25 -5.72 26.55
N ASN A 133 -10.72 -5.00 25.56
CA ASN A 133 -9.96 -3.77 25.74
C ASN A 133 -10.65 -2.59 25.02
N ALA A 134 -11.39 -1.77 25.75
CA ALA A 134 -11.89 -0.50 25.23
C ALA A 134 -10.75 0.52 25.22
N GLY A 135 -10.56 1.25 24.12
CA GLY A 135 -9.47 2.22 23.98
C GLY A 135 -8.18 1.66 23.39
N TYR A 136 -8.18 0.43 22.86
CA TYR A 136 -7.03 -0.12 22.15
C TYR A 136 -6.91 0.47 20.73
N ASN A 137 -5.78 0.22 20.08
CA ASN A 137 -5.48 0.73 18.74
C ASN A 137 -4.71 -0.27 17.88
N PHE A 138 -4.57 0.04 16.59
CA PHE A 138 -3.68 -0.66 15.68
C PHE A 138 -3.21 0.27 14.56
N SER A 139 -2.02 0.00 14.04
CA SER A 139 -1.46 0.74 12.91
C SER A 139 -1.83 0.14 11.56
N LEU A 140 -1.96 1.03 10.59
CA LEU A 140 -2.20 0.77 9.17
C LEU A 140 -1.10 1.45 8.36
N THR A 141 -0.44 0.73 7.46
CA THR A 141 0.71 1.21 6.69
C THR A 141 0.37 1.42 5.20
N PRO A 142 -0.27 2.54 4.82
CA PRO A 142 -0.51 2.88 3.42
C PRO A 142 0.78 3.14 2.63
N ASN A 143 1.93 3.37 3.31
CA ASN A 143 3.26 3.45 2.70
C ASN A 143 3.36 4.44 1.52
N LYS A 144 2.54 5.51 1.55
CA LYS A 144 2.40 6.53 0.49
C LYS A 144 1.87 6.02 -0.86
N LYS A 145 1.40 4.76 -0.93
CA LYS A 145 0.95 4.09 -2.16
C LYS A 145 -0.55 4.21 -2.45
N PHE A 146 -1.29 4.93 -1.61
CA PHE A 146 -2.74 5.05 -1.66
C PHE A 146 -3.19 6.46 -1.24
N GLN A 147 -4.35 6.89 -1.72
CA GLN A 147 -4.97 8.18 -1.40
C GLN A 147 -5.99 8.08 -0.26
N LYS A 148 -6.69 6.96 -0.15
CA LYS A 148 -7.78 6.75 0.82
C LYS A 148 -7.72 5.39 1.49
N LEU A 149 -8.19 5.37 2.74
CA LEU A 149 -8.54 4.18 3.50
C LEU A 149 -10.07 4.08 3.58
N TYR A 150 -10.58 2.91 3.24
CA TYR A 150 -11.96 2.48 3.41
C TYR A 150 -11.99 1.43 4.54
N LEU A 151 -12.08 1.90 5.79
CA LEU A 151 -12.08 1.03 6.97
C LEU A 151 -13.48 0.50 7.24
N GLN A 152 -13.67 -0.80 7.25
CA GLN A 152 -14.94 -1.43 7.64
C GLN A 152 -14.93 -1.77 9.13
N ALA A 153 -15.96 -1.34 9.86
CA ALA A 153 -16.13 -1.61 11.28
C ALA A 153 -17.60 -1.89 11.62
N ALA A 154 -17.83 -2.82 12.54
CA ALA A 154 -19.13 -3.10 13.14
C ALA A 154 -19.03 -3.01 14.65
N ALA A 155 -20.03 -2.38 15.26
CA ALA A 155 -20.22 -2.35 16.70
C ALA A 155 -20.87 -3.64 17.20
N ILE A 156 -20.46 -4.09 18.39
CA ILE A 156 -21.04 -5.21 19.12
C ILE A 156 -21.46 -4.69 20.49
N GLY A 157 -22.71 -4.95 20.91
CA GLY A 157 -23.20 -4.72 22.28
C GLY A 157 -23.43 -3.26 22.70
N SER A 158 -22.56 -2.35 22.29
CA SER A 158 -22.67 -0.90 22.46
C SER A 158 -22.08 -0.19 21.24
N ASP A 159 -22.40 1.08 21.06
CA ASP A 159 -21.81 1.91 20.03
C ASP A 159 -20.29 2.07 20.23
N VAL A 160 -19.56 2.23 19.13
CA VAL A 160 -18.10 2.34 19.11
C VAL A 160 -17.68 3.65 18.45
N GLU A 161 -16.95 4.48 19.18
CA GLU A 161 -16.23 5.63 18.63
C GLU A 161 -14.96 5.12 17.94
N VAL A 162 -14.77 5.44 16.66
CA VAL A 162 -13.58 5.12 15.88
C VAL A 162 -12.89 6.41 15.45
N LYS A 163 -11.59 6.50 15.68
CA LYS A 163 -10.74 7.67 15.42
C LYS A 163 -9.50 7.24 14.64
N ILE A 164 -9.17 7.95 13.57
CA ILE A 164 -8.02 7.67 12.70
C ILE A 164 -7.11 8.90 12.69
N GLU A 165 -5.83 8.70 13.02
CA GLU A 165 -4.82 9.76 13.09
C GLU A 165 -3.59 9.42 12.25
N ASP A 166 -2.85 10.43 11.80
CA ASP A 166 -1.50 10.20 11.26
C ASP A 166 -0.46 10.02 12.38
N SER A 167 0.77 9.67 12.01
CA SER A 167 1.90 9.44 12.93
C SER A 167 2.26 10.65 13.82
N ASN A 168 1.74 11.85 13.54
CA ASN A 168 1.96 13.05 14.35
C ASN A 168 0.77 13.34 15.28
N GLY A 169 -0.23 12.46 15.36
CA GLY A 169 -1.46 12.67 16.12
C GLY A 169 -2.42 13.67 15.49
N ARG A 170 -2.29 13.96 14.19
CA ARG A 170 -3.28 14.79 13.49
C ARG A 170 -4.49 13.94 13.13
N LEU A 171 -5.66 14.38 13.58
CA LEU A 171 -6.93 13.74 13.26
C LEU A 171 -7.19 13.74 11.74
N LEU A 172 -7.41 12.56 11.18
CA LEU A 172 -7.83 12.35 9.80
C LEU A 172 -9.34 12.14 9.71
N LYS A 173 -9.90 11.39 10.67
CA LYS A 173 -11.33 11.01 10.68
C LYS A 173 -11.76 10.58 12.09
N GLN A 174 -12.98 10.93 12.48
CA GLN A 174 -13.63 10.44 13.70
C GLN A 174 -15.10 10.18 13.39
N GLU A 175 -15.60 8.99 13.71
CA GLU A 175 -17.01 8.63 13.55
C GLU A 175 -17.46 7.61 14.60
N THR A 176 -18.72 7.71 15.02
CA THR A 176 -19.39 6.64 15.76
C THR A 176 -19.90 5.58 14.77
N VAL A 177 -19.67 4.32 15.10
CA VAL A 177 -20.32 3.13 14.52
C VAL A 177 -21.37 2.69 15.53
N THR A 178 -22.65 2.77 15.17
CA THR A 178 -23.71 2.28 16.06
C THR A 178 -23.99 0.79 15.84
N VAL A 179 -24.53 0.11 16.84
CA VAL A 179 -24.90 -1.32 16.72
C VAL A 179 -25.85 -1.56 15.54
N ASP A 180 -26.77 -0.62 15.31
CA ASP A 180 -27.76 -0.68 14.22
C ASP A 180 -27.16 -0.45 12.82
N ASN A 181 -26.01 0.23 12.70
CA ASN A 181 -25.35 0.43 11.41
C ASN A 181 -24.96 -0.89 10.74
N GLY A 182 -24.78 -1.95 11.53
CA GLY A 182 -24.22 -3.19 11.03
C GLY A 182 -22.73 -3.05 10.76
N LEU A 183 -22.32 -3.38 9.52
CA LEU A 183 -20.95 -3.13 9.05
C LEU A 183 -20.92 -1.79 8.31
N LYS A 184 -20.28 -0.79 8.91
CA LYS A 184 -20.16 0.57 8.40
C LYS A 184 -18.77 0.77 7.77
N THR A 185 -18.70 1.51 6.67
CA THR A 185 -17.44 1.97 6.08
C THR A 185 -17.12 3.37 6.58
N ILE A 186 -15.89 3.59 7.02
CA ILE A 186 -15.32 4.87 7.46
C ILE A 186 -14.24 5.25 6.46
N GLU A 187 -14.40 6.39 5.79
CA GLU A 187 -13.44 6.88 4.78
C GLU A 187 -12.47 7.91 5.39
N ALA A 188 -11.17 7.72 5.17
CA ALA A 188 -10.12 8.66 5.58
C ALA A 188 -9.13 8.92 4.44
N ASN A 189 -8.69 10.16 4.28
CA ASN A 189 -7.60 10.51 3.37
C ASN A 189 -6.26 10.10 3.99
N VAL A 190 -5.50 9.25 3.30
CA VAL A 190 -4.17 8.75 3.71
C VAL A 190 -3.07 9.10 2.71
N ALA A 191 -3.37 9.99 1.76
CA ALA A 191 -2.46 10.42 0.70
C ALA A 191 -1.13 10.94 1.26
N GLY A 192 -0.01 10.38 0.78
CA GLY A 192 1.35 10.73 1.23
C GLY A 192 1.75 10.24 2.63
N LEU A 193 0.88 9.54 3.36
CA LEU A 193 1.17 9.01 4.69
C LEU A 193 1.86 7.64 4.61
N SER A 194 2.89 7.43 5.43
CA SER A 194 3.50 6.10 5.59
C SER A 194 2.66 5.19 6.48
N GLU A 195 2.14 5.76 7.57
CA GLU A 195 1.42 5.07 8.65
C GLU A 195 0.27 5.94 9.16
N VAL A 196 -0.83 5.30 9.55
CA VAL A 196 -1.95 5.88 10.30
C VAL A 196 -2.34 4.94 11.44
N THR A 197 -2.82 5.49 12.54
CA THR A 197 -3.27 4.70 13.71
C THR A 197 -4.79 4.79 13.84
N VAL A 198 -5.42 3.62 13.98
CA VAL A 198 -6.86 3.48 14.22
C VAL A 198 -7.08 3.19 15.70
N PHE A 199 -7.72 4.10 16.41
CA PHE A 199 -8.16 3.97 17.79
C PHE A 199 -9.66 3.64 17.81
N TYR A 200 -10.08 2.83 18.78
CA TYR A 200 -11.51 2.55 19.01
C TYR A 200 -11.85 2.52 20.50
N LYS A 201 -13.03 3.04 20.83
CA LYS A 201 -13.54 3.14 22.21
C LYS A 201 -15.02 2.79 22.26
N TYR A 202 -15.41 1.98 23.24
CA TYR A 202 -16.78 1.50 23.44
C TYR A 202 -17.05 1.31 24.94
N GLU A 203 -18.31 1.14 25.33
CA GLU A 203 -18.67 0.93 26.73
C GLU A 203 -18.40 -0.52 27.17
N GLN A 204 -17.64 -0.72 28.25
CA GLN A 204 -17.36 -2.07 28.73
C GLN A 204 -18.49 -2.62 29.60
N ASN A 205 -19.33 -3.47 29.01
CA ASN A 205 -20.43 -4.17 29.70
C ASN A 205 -20.33 -5.72 29.58
N GLY A 206 -19.16 -6.25 29.21
CA GLY A 206 -18.90 -7.69 29.09
C GLY A 206 -19.40 -8.36 27.80
N SER A 207 -20.33 -7.75 27.07
CA SER A 207 -20.80 -8.21 25.76
C SER A 207 -20.44 -7.27 24.60
N SER A 208 -19.89 -6.09 24.90
CA SER A 208 -19.55 -5.08 23.90
C SER A 208 -18.17 -5.23 23.29
N GLY A 209 -18.00 -4.66 22.10
CA GLY A 209 -16.74 -4.69 21.35
C GLY A 209 -16.83 -4.13 19.94
N ILE A 210 -15.74 -4.29 19.20
CA ILE A 210 -15.62 -3.92 17.79
C ILE A 210 -15.27 -5.14 16.93
N PHE A 211 -15.73 -5.14 15.69
CA PHE A 211 -15.37 -6.11 14.66
C PHE A 211 -14.92 -5.38 13.39
N ILE A 212 -13.66 -5.58 12.99
CA ILE A 212 -13.01 -4.88 11.87
C ILE A 212 -12.52 -5.94 10.86
N PRO A 213 -13.21 -6.12 9.71
CA PRO A 213 -12.72 -6.97 8.64
C PRO A 213 -11.44 -6.43 7.98
N LEU A 214 -10.34 -7.17 8.06
CA LEU A 214 -9.07 -6.77 7.45
C LEU A 214 -8.95 -7.20 5.97
N SER A 215 -9.75 -8.19 5.56
CA SER A 215 -9.87 -8.66 4.17
C SER A 215 -10.72 -7.76 3.26
N THR A 216 -11.51 -6.87 3.85
CA THR A 216 -12.55 -6.07 3.17
C THR A 216 -12.62 -4.62 3.65
N SER A 217 -11.86 -4.25 4.67
CA SER A 217 -11.24 -2.92 4.71
C SER A 217 -10.14 -2.86 3.64
N TYR A 218 -10.06 -1.77 2.89
CA TYR A 218 -9.12 -1.64 1.79
C TYR A 218 -8.60 -0.22 1.63
N TYR A 219 -7.47 -0.09 0.94
CA TYR A 219 -6.96 1.18 0.45
C TYR A 219 -7.32 1.40 -1.03
N LYS A 220 -7.35 2.66 -1.44
CA LYS A 220 -7.38 3.09 -2.85
C LYS A 220 -6.42 4.25 -3.07
#